data_AF-A0A7X1JB08-F1
#
_entry.id   AF-A0A7X1JB08-F1
#
_cell.length_a   1.000
_cell.length_b   1.000
_cell.length_c   1.000
_cell.angle_alpha   90.00
_cell.angle_beta   90.00
_cell.angle_gamma   90.00
#
_symmetry.space_group_name_H-M   'P 1'
#
loop_
_entity.id
_entity.type
_entity.pdbx_description
1 polymer ?
#
loop_
_entity_poly.entity_id
_entity_poly.type
_entity_poly.pdbx_seq_one_letter_code
_entity_poly.pdbx_strand_id
1 'polypeptide(L)'
;MTVDGTGLLCVTLLLRLRKEIDSAPPGTVVHVIATDPAAPLDLPAWCHMTGHTYLCPVPGERPVYALQLTVDARPTRPDAPWHRAGPDR
;
A
#
# COMPACT_ATOMS: atom_id res chain seq x y z
N MET A 1 -10.79 0.94 4.87
CA MET A 1 -10.44 2.38 4.80
C MET A 1 -10.06 2.77 3.37
N THR A 2 -9.89 4.06 3.09
CA THR A 2 -9.52 4.55 1.75
C THR A 2 -8.32 5.47 1.82
N VAL A 3 -7.35 5.29 0.91
CA VAL A 3 -6.18 6.16 0.75
C VAL A 3 -6.23 6.78 -0.65
N ASP A 4 -6.31 8.10 -0.71
CA ASP A 4 -6.35 8.83 -1.97
C ASP A 4 -4.95 9.23 -2.42
N GLY A 5 -4.50 8.64 -3.53
CA GLY A 5 -3.25 8.93 -4.22
C GLY A 5 -3.44 9.62 -5.56
N THR A 6 -4.62 10.21 -5.82
CA THR A 6 -4.90 10.88 -7.09
C THR A 6 -3.86 11.96 -7.37
N GLY A 7 -3.22 11.90 -8.53
CA GLY A 7 -2.17 12.83 -8.96
C GLY A 7 -0.81 12.63 -8.29
N LEU A 8 -0.66 11.65 -7.39
CA LEU A 8 0.62 11.31 -6.78
C LEU A 8 1.38 10.30 -7.63
N LEU A 9 2.71 10.43 -7.67
CA LEU A 9 3.57 9.34 -8.12
C LEU A 9 3.46 8.16 -7.15
N CYS A 10 3.63 6.94 -7.65
CA CYS A 10 3.48 5.72 -6.87
C CYS A 10 4.39 5.71 -5.62
N VAL A 11 5.61 6.23 -5.74
CA VAL A 11 6.55 6.43 -4.62
C VAL A 11 5.93 7.28 -3.49
N THR A 12 5.31 8.41 -3.84
CA THR A 12 4.65 9.31 -2.89
C THR A 12 3.37 8.69 -2.31
N LEU A 13 2.62 7.96 -3.13
CA LEU A 13 1.46 7.20 -2.70
C LEU A 13 1.83 6.14 -1.65
N LEU A 14 2.92 5.41 -1.83
CA LEU A 14 3.37 4.40 -0.88
C LEU A 14 3.80 5.01 0.47
N LEU A 15 4.39 6.21 0.47
CA LEU A 15 4.70 6.94 1.70
C LEU A 15 3.41 7.27 2.47
N ARG A 16 2.39 7.77 1.76
CA ARG A 16 1.09 8.07 2.35
C ARG A 16 0.40 6.81 2.85
N LEU A 17 0.30 5.78 2.01
CA LEU A 17 -0.31 4.49 2.34
C LEU A 17 0.30 3.93 3.62
N ARG A 18 1.63 3.85 3.70
CA ARG A 18 2.35 3.34 4.88
C ARG A 18 1.99 4.12 6.15
N LYS A 19 1.90 5.44 6.07
CA LYS A 19 1.52 6.28 7.23
C LYS A 19 0.07 6.03 7.66
N GLU A 20 -0.85 5.91 6.72
CA GLU A 20 -2.28 5.74 7.02
C GLU A 20 -2.59 4.36 7.62
N ILE A 21 -1.88 3.31 7.20
CA ILE A 21 -2.13 1.95 7.68
C ILE A 21 -1.42 1.61 9.00
N ASP A 22 -0.48 2.45 9.46
CA ASP A 22 0.37 2.18 10.63
C ASP A 22 -0.45 1.95 11.92
N SER A 23 -1.63 2.57 12.00
CA SER A 23 -2.57 2.42 13.13
C SER A 23 -3.78 1.53 12.81
N ALA A 24 -3.84 0.91 11.63
CA ALA A 24 -4.98 0.10 11.21
C ALA A 24 -4.81 -1.37 11.64
N PRO A 25 -5.86 -2.03 12.13
CA PRO A 25 -5.75 -3.42 12.57
C PRO A 25 -5.59 -4.38 11.38
N PRO A 26 -4.92 -5.54 11.59
CA PRO A 26 -4.93 -6.63 10.62
C PRO A 26 -6.35 -7.02 10.19
N GLY A 27 -6.48 -7.49 8.94
CA GLY A 27 -7.77 -7.80 8.31
C GLY A 27 -8.45 -6.59 7.67
N THR A 28 -8.01 -5.36 7.96
CA THR A 28 -8.52 -4.14 7.31
C THR A 28 -8.31 -4.20 5.80
N VAL A 29 -9.38 -3.99 5.04
CA VAL A 29 -9.31 -3.77 3.60
C VAL A 29 -9.09 -2.29 3.33
N VAL A 30 -8.03 -1.98 2.58
CA VAL A 30 -7.64 -0.64 2.15
C VAL A 30 -7.94 -0.50 0.67
N HIS A 31 -8.73 0.51 0.32
CA HIS A 31 -8.98 0.92 -1.06
C HIS A 31 -8.04 2.07 -1.41
N VAL A 32 -7.13 1.84 -2.33
CA VAL A 32 -6.14 2.83 -2.77
C VAL A 32 -6.58 3.41 -4.11
N ILE A 33 -6.84 4.70 -4.17
CA ILE A 33 -7.10 5.40 -5.43
C ILE A 33 -5.74 5.83 -6.00
N ALA A 34 -5.37 5.34 -7.18
CA ALA A 34 -4.07 5.63 -7.76
C ALA A 34 -4.15 5.85 -9.27
N THR A 35 -3.76 7.04 -9.73
CA THR A 35 -3.76 7.41 -11.15
C THR A 35 -2.41 7.22 -11.83
N ASP A 36 -1.36 6.89 -11.06
CA ASP A 36 -0.05 6.56 -11.61
C ASP A 36 -0.11 5.23 -12.39
N PRO A 37 0.36 5.17 -13.64
CA PRO A 37 0.35 3.94 -14.44
C PRO A 37 1.23 2.80 -13.88
N ALA A 38 2.14 3.08 -12.94
CA ALA A 38 2.95 2.07 -12.25
C ALA A 38 2.19 1.38 -11.10
N ALA A 39 1.12 1.98 -10.57
CA ALA A 39 0.38 1.44 -9.42
C ALA A 39 -0.13 -0.01 -9.60
N PRO A 40 -0.64 -0.44 -10.78
CA PRO A 40 -1.00 -1.84 -11.02
C PRO A 40 0.13 -2.86 -10.81
N LEU A 41 1.39 -2.45 -10.96
CA LEU A 41 2.56 -3.31 -10.77
C LEU A 41 3.15 -3.15 -9.36
N ASP A 42 3.26 -1.90 -8.91
CA ASP A 42 3.93 -1.54 -7.67
C ASP A 42 3.10 -1.93 -6.43
N LEU A 43 1.78 -1.80 -6.45
CA LEU A 43 0.94 -2.17 -5.30
C LEU A 43 1.00 -3.68 -5.01
N PRO A 44 0.86 -4.59 -6.00
CA PRO A 44 1.09 -6.02 -5.78
C PRO A 44 2.50 -6.33 -5.29
N ALA A 45 3.53 -5.70 -5.88
CA ALA A 45 4.92 -5.93 -5.49
C ALA A 45 5.19 -5.47 -4.05
N TRP A 46 4.65 -4.32 -3.66
CA TRP A 46 4.75 -3.79 -2.30
C TRP A 46 3.99 -4.67 -1.30
N CYS A 47 2.79 -5.13 -1.64
CA CYS A 47 2.05 -6.10 -0.83
C CYS A 47 2.86 -7.38 -0.62
N HIS A 48 3.43 -7.96 -1.70
CA HIS A 48 4.28 -9.14 -1.61
C HIS A 48 5.52 -8.91 -0.72
N MET A 49 6.19 -7.77 -0.87
CA MET A 49 7.37 -7.42 -0.08
C MET A 49 7.06 -7.30 1.41
N THR A 50 5.91 -6.69 1.75
CA THR A 50 5.46 -6.44 3.12
C THR A 50 4.70 -7.63 3.71
N GLY A 51 4.24 -8.58 2.91
CA GLY A 51 3.37 -9.67 3.37
C GLY A 51 1.90 -9.29 3.51
N HIS A 52 1.50 -8.09 3.07
CA HIS A 52 0.09 -7.77 2.86
C HIS A 52 -0.48 -8.52 1.66
N THR A 53 -1.81 -8.63 1.62
CA THR A 53 -2.48 -9.33 0.52
C THR A 53 -3.01 -8.31 -0.47
N TYR A 54 -2.49 -8.32 -1.70
CA TYR A 54 -3.14 -7.62 -2.80
C TYR A 54 -4.38 -8.42 -3.22
N LEU A 55 -5.54 -7.77 -3.30
CA LEU A 55 -6.80 -8.45 -3.63
C LEU A 55 -7.09 -8.34 -5.13
N CYS A 56 -7.38 -7.13 -5.60
CA CYS A 56 -7.72 -6.88 -7.00
C CYS A 56 -7.84 -5.37 -7.29
N PRO A 57 -7.82 -4.98 -8.58
CA PRO A 57 -8.45 -3.73 -9.00
C PRO A 57 -9.95 -3.80 -8.74
N VAL A 58 -10.53 -2.71 -8.25
CA VAL A 58 -11.97 -2.57 -8.01
C VAL A 58 -12.61 -1.89 -9.21
N PRO A 59 -13.61 -2.50 -9.87
CA PRO A 59 -14.32 -1.87 -10.97
C PRO A 59 -15.00 -0.55 -10.55
N GLY A 60 -14.90 0.47 -11.40
CA GLY A 60 -15.55 1.76 -11.17
C GLY A 60 -14.95 2.86 -12.05
N GLU A 61 -15.43 4.09 -11.85
CA GLU A 61 -14.98 5.26 -12.62
C GLU A 61 -13.56 5.71 -12.26
N ARG A 62 -13.09 5.38 -11.06
CA ARG A 62 -11.75 5.72 -10.57
C ARG A 62 -10.86 4.47 -10.52
N PRO A 63 -9.54 4.61 -10.74
CA PRO A 63 -8.61 3.51 -10.63
C PRO A 63 -8.37 3.18 -9.15
N VAL A 64 -9.14 2.22 -8.63
CA VAL A 64 -9.08 1.78 -7.23
C VAL A 64 -8.49 0.39 -7.15
N TYR A 65 -7.61 0.18 -6.17
CA TYR A 65 -6.96 -1.10 -5.88
C TYR A 65 -7.22 -1.50 -4.44
N ALA A 66 -7.68 -2.73 -4.22
CA ALA A 66 -7.95 -3.26 -2.90
C ALA A 66 -6.78 -4.12 -2.41
N LEU A 67 -6.38 -3.89 -1.16
CA LEU A 67 -5.41 -4.72 -0.44
C LEU A 67 -5.91 -4.98 0.99
N GLN A 68 -5.48 -6.08 1.60
CA GLN A 68 -5.81 -6.45 2.96
C GLN A 68 -4.55 -6.45 3.84
N LEU A 69 -4.64 -5.78 4.98
CA LEU A 69 -3.60 -5.78 6.01
C LEU A 69 -3.53 -7.15 6.68
N THR A 70 -2.32 -7.59 6.99
CA THR A 70 -2.04 -8.93 7.53
C THR A 70 -1.37 -8.80 8.88
N VAL A 71 -1.55 -9.81 9.75
CA VAL A 71 -1.00 -9.79 11.10
C VAL A 71 0.52 -9.87 11.12
N ASP A 72 1.11 -10.61 10.18
CA ASP A 72 2.57 -10.83 10.08
C ASP A 72 3.23 -9.90 9.06
N ALA A 73 2.67 -8.70 8.88
CA ALA A 73 3.22 -7.73 7.95
C ALA A 73 4.63 -7.28 8.39
N ARG A 74 5.55 -7.26 7.43
CA ARG A 74 6.94 -6.85 7.63
C ARG A 74 7.02 -5.32 7.58
N PRO A 75 7.59 -4.66 8.60
CA PRO A 75 7.73 -3.22 8.62
C PRO A 75 8.65 -2.73 7.49
N THR A 76 8.41 -1.51 7.03
CA THR A 76 9.22 -0.82 6.01
C THR A 76 9.89 0.42 6.59
N ARG A 77 10.83 1.05 5.89
CA ARG A 77 11.48 2.31 6.32
C ARG A 77 10.56 3.53 6.17
N PRO A 78 10.44 4.44 7.16
CA PRO A 78 9.51 5.58 7.13
C PRO A 78 9.66 6.49 5.91
N ASP A 79 10.89 6.67 5.45
CA ASP A 79 11.31 7.51 4.32
C ASP A 79 11.41 6.74 3.00
N ALA A 80 11.39 5.41 3.04
CA ALA A 80 11.58 4.54 1.89
C ALA A 80 10.73 3.25 2.04
N PRO A 81 9.40 3.34 1.87
CA PRO A 81 8.47 2.21 2.07
C PRO A 81 8.67 1.04 1.10
N TRP A 82 9.51 1.20 0.06
CA TRP A 82 9.98 0.14 -0.83
C TRP A 82 11.20 -0.63 -0.28
N HIS A 83 11.69 -0.29 0.92
CA HIS A 83 12.70 -1.05 1.63
C HIS A 83 12.12 -1.57 2.95
N ARG A 84 12.37 -2.84 3.25
CA ARG A 84 12.08 -3.40 4.57
C ARG A 84 12.88 -2.67 5.64
N ALA A 85 12.28 -2.46 6.80
CA ALA A 85 13.04 -2.03 7.97
C ALA A 85 14.05 -3.15 8.29
N GLY A 86 15.31 -2.78 8.50
CA GLY A 86 16.29 -3.72 9.03
C GLY A 86 15.94 -4.08 10.48
N PRO A 87 16.62 -5.05 11.09
CA PRO A 87 16.58 -5.17 12.55
C PRO A 87 16.99 -3.81 13.14
N ASP A 88 16.19 -3.28 14.07
CA ASP A 88 16.53 -2.08 14.82
C ASP A 88 17.96 -2.25 15.35
N ARG A 89 18.86 -1.34 14.97
CA ARG A 89 20.26 -1.37 15.41
C ARG A 89 20.40 -0.68 16.77
#